data_AF-A0A6N2VNT0-F1
#
_entry.id   AF-A0A6N2VNT0-F1
#
_cell.length_a   1.000
_cell.length_b   1.000
_cell.length_c   1.000
_cell.angle_alpha   90.00
_cell.angle_beta   90.00
_cell.angle_gamma   90.00
#
_symmetry.space_group_name_H-M   'P 1'
#
loop_
_entity.id
_entity.type
_entity.pdbx_description
1 polymer ?
#
loop_
_entity_poly.entity_id
_entity_poly.type
_entity_poly.pdbx_seq_one_letter_code
_entity_poly.pdbx_strand_id
1 'polypeptide(L)'
;MAKIRIIKKNDEYSQEYEVGDIFEIQGTWYGGVHISGKTGVPVSLDKEEYMELDTEPEAPPVTETAAKRDIRPGDIVQHFKREWVDKNTSEYFYKVLAFAEHTETGERLVIYQGMYAPFKICARPFEMFMSEVDREKYPDVKQKWRFERI
;
A
#
# COMPACT_ATOMS: atom_id res chain seq x y z
N MET A 1 0.95 -14.03 5.25
CA MET A 1 -0.21 -14.94 5.15
C MET A 1 -1.28 -14.41 6.09
N ALA A 2 -2.54 -14.37 5.66
CA ALA A 2 -3.63 -13.81 6.45
C ALA A 2 -3.80 -14.58 7.77
N LYS A 3 -3.90 -13.85 8.88
CA LYS A 3 -4.19 -14.40 10.20
C LYS A 3 -5.62 -14.11 10.59
N ILE A 4 -6.18 -14.93 11.45
CA ILE A 4 -7.49 -14.71 12.04
C ILE A 4 -7.37 -14.78 13.55
N ARG A 5 -8.25 -14.05 14.23
CA ARG A 5 -8.48 -14.16 15.67
C ARG A 5 -9.86 -14.72 15.92
N ILE A 6 -9.97 -15.75 16.73
CA ILE A 6 -11.26 -16.29 17.13
C ILE A 6 -11.96 -15.29 18.04
N ILE A 7 -13.18 -14.89 17.69
CA ILE A 7 -14.02 -13.96 18.47
C ILE A 7 -15.22 -14.65 19.12
N LYS A 8 -15.61 -15.82 18.60
CA LYS A 8 -16.74 -16.60 19.08
C LYS A 8 -16.53 -18.08 18.76
N LYS A 9 -17.12 -18.96 19.57
CA LYS A 9 -17.24 -20.40 19.26
C LYS A 9 -18.69 -20.73 18.93
N ASN A 10 -18.92 -21.33 17.77
CA ASN A 10 -20.17 -22.00 17.46
C ASN A 10 -20.13 -23.47 17.91
N ASP A 11 -18.95 -24.10 17.86
CA ASP A 11 -18.72 -25.44 18.43
C ASP A 11 -18.18 -25.34 19.86
N GLU A 12 -19.08 -25.46 20.84
CA GLU A 12 -18.74 -25.43 22.27
C GLU A 12 -17.94 -26.67 22.74
N TYR A 13 -17.93 -27.77 21.97
CA TYR A 13 -17.24 -29.01 22.33
C TYR A 13 -15.84 -29.11 21.75
N SER A 14 -15.53 -28.34 20.71
CA SER A 14 -14.19 -28.35 20.10
C SER A 14 -13.13 -27.84 21.07
N GLN A 15 -12.06 -28.61 21.27
CA GLN A 15 -10.87 -28.18 22.02
C GLN A 15 -9.77 -27.64 21.11
N GLU A 16 -10.00 -27.65 19.79
CA GLU A 16 -8.99 -27.28 18.79
C GLU A 16 -8.77 -25.78 18.69
N TYR A 17 -9.72 -24.97 19.18
CA TYR A 17 -9.64 -23.51 19.19
C TYR A 17 -10.43 -22.92 20.36
N GLU A 18 -9.98 -21.78 20.86
CA GLU A 18 -10.61 -21.00 21.92
C GLU A 18 -10.77 -19.53 21.50
N VAL A 19 -11.76 -18.85 22.10
CA VAL A 19 -11.95 -17.40 21.88
C VAL A 19 -10.69 -16.66 22.29
N GLY A 20 -10.17 -15.84 21.38
CA GLY A 20 -8.94 -15.10 21.55
C GLY A 20 -7.71 -15.73 20.88
N ASP A 21 -7.77 -17.02 20.51
CA ASP A 21 -6.68 -17.68 19.79
C ASP A 21 -6.47 -17.05 18.40
N ILE A 22 -5.23 -17.14 17.90
CA ILE A 22 -4.83 -16.63 16.60
C ILE A 22 -4.32 -17.78 15.74
N PHE A 23 -4.86 -17.88 14.52
CA PHE A 23 -4.51 -18.94 13.57
C PHE A 23 -4.16 -18.36 12.19
N GLU A 24 -3.41 -19.13 11.41
CA GLU A 24 -3.12 -18.84 10.00
C GLU A 24 -4.14 -19.54 9.11
N ILE A 25 -4.67 -18.82 8.11
CA ILE A 25 -5.65 -19.37 7.17
C ILE A 25 -4.94 -20.35 6.23
N GLN A 26 -5.41 -21.59 6.21
CA GLN A 26 -4.95 -22.63 5.28
C GLN A 26 -5.78 -22.70 3.99
N GLY A 27 -7.03 -22.22 4.05
CA GLY A 27 -7.92 -22.13 2.90
C GLY A 27 -9.21 -21.38 3.23
N THR A 28 -9.94 -20.97 2.21
CA THR A 28 -11.24 -20.29 2.34
C THR A 28 -12.34 -21.10 1.68
N TRP A 29 -13.56 -21.00 2.21
CA TRP A 29 -14.76 -21.57 1.62
C TRP A 29 -15.89 -20.53 1.69
N TYR A 30 -17.03 -20.80 1.03
CA TYR A 30 -18.10 -19.81 0.86
C TYR A 30 -18.60 -19.16 2.17
N GLY A 31 -18.57 -19.91 3.29
CA GLY A 31 -19.03 -19.44 4.60
C GLY A 31 -17.91 -19.11 5.59
N GLY A 32 -16.63 -19.28 5.25
CA GLY A 32 -15.60 -19.24 6.27
C GLY A 32 -14.17 -19.60 5.83
N VAL A 33 -13.39 -20.06 6.80
CA VAL A 33 -11.96 -20.41 6.63
C VAL A 33 -11.65 -21.78 7.18
N HIS A 34 -10.57 -22.37 6.69
CA HIS A 34 -9.94 -23.56 7.25
C HIS A 34 -8.66 -23.16 7.97
N ILE A 35 -8.48 -23.68 9.17
CA ILE A 35 -7.28 -23.52 9.99
C ILE A 35 -6.76 -24.89 10.45
N SER A 36 -5.53 -24.91 10.95
CA SER A 36 -5.01 -26.04 11.72
C SER A 36 -5.20 -25.76 13.21
N GLY A 37 -5.97 -26.61 13.88
CA GLY A 37 -6.25 -26.52 15.31
C GLY A 37 -5.02 -26.78 16.19
N LYS A 38 -5.19 -26.63 17.50
CA LYS A 38 -4.11 -26.81 18.50
C LYS A 38 -3.39 -28.16 18.41
N THR A 39 -4.08 -29.22 17.98
CA THR A 39 -3.49 -30.56 17.84
C THR A 39 -3.07 -30.89 16.40
N GLY A 40 -3.20 -29.93 15.48
CA GLY A 40 -2.92 -30.09 14.05
C GLY A 40 -4.14 -30.55 13.24
N VAL A 41 -5.28 -30.82 13.88
CA VAL A 41 -6.52 -31.24 13.22
C VAL A 41 -7.08 -30.08 12.39
N PRO A 42 -7.48 -30.29 11.12
CA PRO A 42 -8.10 -29.25 10.32
C PRO A 42 -9.47 -28.87 10.87
N VAL A 43 -9.69 -27.59 11.10
CA VAL A 43 -10.95 -27.02 11.61
C VAL A 43 -11.48 -26.01 10.61
N SER A 44 -12.79 -26.09 10.35
CA SER A 44 -13.51 -25.09 9.56
C SER A 44 -14.22 -24.14 10.50
N LEU A 45 -14.04 -22.84 10.29
CA LEU A 45 -14.66 -21.78 11.07
C LEU A 45 -15.56 -20.94 10.19
N ASP A 46 -16.76 -20.64 10.66
CA ASP A 46 -17.68 -19.72 9.99
C ASP A 46 -17.19 -18.28 10.14
N LYS A 47 -17.54 -17.41 9.18
CA LYS A 47 -17.13 -15.99 9.17
C LYS A 47 -17.50 -15.20 10.42
N GLU A 48 -18.49 -15.68 11.17
CA GLU A 48 -18.95 -15.07 12.42
C GLU A 48 -18.11 -15.49 13.64
N GLU A 49 -17.29 -16.53 13.52
CA GLU A 49 -16.47 -17.08 14.61
C GLU A 49 -15.10 -16.38 14.73
N TYR A 50 -14.67 -15.68 13.69
CA TYR A 50 -13.35 -15.05 13.64
C TYR A 50 -13.39 -13.62 13.10
N MET A 51 -12.36 -12.87 13.45
CA MET A 51 -12.01 -11.59 12.87
C MET A 51 -10.70 -11.77 12.10
N GLU A 52 -10.68 -11.35 10.84
CA GLU A 52 -9.45 -11.30 10.06
C GLU A 52 -8.51 -10.30 10.74
N LEU A 53 -7.33 -10.78 11.15
CA LEU A 53 -6.24 -9.93 11.53
C LEU A 53 -5.45 -9.69 10.26
N ASP A 54 -5.58 -8.48 9.73
CA ASP A 54 -4.64 -7.97 8.75
C ASP A 54 -3.25 -8.02 9.37
N THR A 55 -2.52 -9.11 9.16
CA THR A 55 -1.06 -9.01 9.15
C THR A 55 -0.79 -8.08 8.00
N GLU A 56 -0.43 -6.85 8.37
CA GLU A 56 0.27 -5.84 7.61
C GLU A 56 0.59 -6.41 6.22
N PRO A 57 -0.12 -5.98 5.16
CA PRO A 57 0.23 -6.46 3.84
C PRO A 57 1.70 -6.16 3.68
N GLU A 58 2.50 -7.19 3.41
CA GLU A 58 3.86 -6.98 2.93
C GLU A 58 3.66 -6.03 1.76
N ALA A 59 4.09 -4.77 1.96
CA ALA A 59 3.87 -3.71 1.00
C ALA A 59 4.29 -4.29 -0.35
N PRO A 60 3.46 -4.13 -1.42
CA PRO A 60 3.76 -4.74 -2.72
C PRO A 60 5.24 -4.50 -3.00
N PRO A 61 6.01 -5.55 -3.33
CA PRO A 61 7.46 -5.50 -3.25
C PRO A 61 7.92 -4.23 -3.92
N VAL A 62 8.46 -3.31 -3.10
CA VAL A 62 9.00 -2.03 -3.54
C VAL A 62 9.87 -2.40 -4.72
N THR A 63 9.48 -2.01 -5.94
CA THR A 63 10.22 -2.49 -7.10
C THR A 63 11.68 -2.06 -6.90
N GLU A 64 12.66 -2.92 -7.16
CA GLU A 64 14.10 -2.58 -6.94
C GLU A 64 14.47 -1.23 -7.59
N THR A 65 13.73 -0.89 -8.64
CA THR A 65 13.71 0.38 -9.35
C THR A 65 13.31 1.58 -8.49
N ALA A 66 12.25 1.49 -7.68
CA ALA A 66 11.82 2.54 -6.75
C ALA A 66 12.78 2.72 -5.58
N ALA A 67 13.38 1.62 -5.09
CA ALA A 67 14.35 1.65 -3.98
C ALA A 67 15.66 2.39 -4.34
N LYS A 68 16.02 2.49 -5.62
CA LYS A 68 17.23 3.21 -6.07
C LYS A 68 17.08 4.73 -6.11
N ARG A 69 15.88 5.28 -5.88
CA ARG A 69 15.63 6.72 -6.03
C ARG A 69 15.93 7.48 -4.73
N ASP A 70 16.86 8.43 -4.80
CA ASP A 70 17.22 9.32 -3.69
C ASP A 70 16.38 10.61 -3.69
N ILE A 71 15.08 10.48 -3.46
CA ILE A 71 14.17 11.63 -3.20
C ILE A 71 13.89 11.69 -1.70
N ARG A 72 14.02 12.87 -1.09
CA ARG A 72 13.90 13.09 0.35
C ARG A 72 12.87 14.16 0.67
N PRO A 73 12.31 14.17 1.89
CA PRO A 73 11.54 15.31 2.39
C PRO A 73 12.34 16.62 2.24
N GLY A 74 11.69 17.65 1.72
CA GLY A 74 12.30 18.94 1.39
C GLY A 74 12.67 19.10 -0.08
N ASP A 75 12.89 18.01 -0.82
CA ASP A 75 13.25 18.07 -2.23
C ASP A 75 12.15 18.71 -3.08
N ILE A 76 12.58 19.50 -4.06
CA ILE A 76 11.71 20.00 -5.13
C ILE A 76 11.81 19.03 -6.30
N VAL A 77 10.66 18.59 -6.79
CA VAL A 77 10.55 17.68 -7.92
C VAL A 77 9.69 18.29 -9.01
N GLN A 78 9.97 17.93 -10.26
CA GLN A 78 9.11 18.21 -11.41
C GLN A 78 8.37 16.96 -11.86
N HIS A 79 7.08 17.11 -12.14
CA HIS A 79 6.31 16.07 -12.82
C HIS A 79 6.54 16.13 -14.34
N PHE A 80 6.54 14.99 -15.02
CA PHE A 80 6.86 14.91 -16.46
C PHE A 80 6.00 15.82 -17.38
N LYS A 81 4.76 16.13 -16.95
CA LYS A 81 3.88 17.08 -17.66
C LYS A 81 4.38 18.53 -17.66
N ARG A 82 5.43 18.84 -16.90
CA ARG A 82 6.11 20.13 -16.93
C ARG A 82 6.59 20.50 -18.34
N GLU A 83 6.87 19.50 -19.18
CA GLU A 83 7.23 19.69 -20.59
C GLU A 83 6.12 20.36 -21.43
N TRP A 84 4.87 20.37 -20.95
CA TRP A 84 3.72 20.89 -21.69
C TRP A 84 3.25 22.27 -21.23
N VAL A 85 3.90 22.85 -20.22
CA VAL A 85 3.52 24.15 -19.67
C VAL A 85 4.66 25.16 -19.82
N ASP A 86 4.30 26.45 -19.76
CA ASP A 86 5.26 27.55 -19.91
C ASP A 86 6.43 27.40 -18.91
N LYS A 87 7.67 27.55 -19.39
CA LYS A 87 8.90 27.43 -18.57
C LYS A 87 9.01 28.46 -17.46
N ASN A 88 8.27 29.56 -17.54
CA ASN A 88 8.29 30.64 -16.57
C ASN A 88 7.30 30.43 -15.40
N THR A 89 6.46 29.38 -15.44
CA THR A 89 5.53 29.07 -14.35
C THR A 89 6.10 28.00 -13.41
N SER A 90 5.52 27.91 -12.22
CA SER A 90 5.80 26.82 -11.28
C SER A 90 4.85 25.62 -11.43
N GLU A 91 4.01 25.61 -12.47
CA GLU A 91 3.05 24.53 -12.70
C GLU A 91 3.79 23.20 -12.88
N TYR A 92 3.30 22.14 -12.24
CA TYR A 92 3.95 20.83 -12.15
C TYR A 92 5.26 20.77 -11.36
N PHE A 93 5.67 21.82 -10.65
CA PHE A 93 6.64 21.71 -9.58
C PHE A 93 5.97 21.36 -8.26
N TYR A 94 6.62 20.49 -7.50
CA TYR A 94 6.13 20.01 -6.22
C TYR A 94 7.26 19.96 -5.20
N LYS A 95 6.93 20.21 -3.93
CA LYS A 95 7.84 19.97 -2.80
C LYS A 95 7.42 18.71 -2.08
N VAL A 96 8.34 17.77 -1.89
CA VAL A 96 8.10 16.58 -1.06
C VAL A 96 8.08 17.01 0.40
N LEU A 97 7.00 16.71 1.11
CA LEU A 97 6.83 17.09 2.52
C LEU A 97 7.20 15.94 3.44
N ALA A 98 6.72 14.74 3.15
CA ALA A 98 6.92 13.56 3.99
C ALA A 98 6.65 12.27 3.21
N PHE A 99 7.11 11.16 3.77
CA PHE A 99 6.59 9.83 3.47
C PHE A 99 5.63 9.42 4.58
N ALA A 100 4.52 8.80 4.20
CA ALA A 100 3.49 8.37 5.13
C ALA A 100 3.13 6.90 4.87
N GLU A 101 2.51 6.28 5.86
CA GLU A 101 1.95 4.93 5.77
C GLU A 101 0.45 5.03 6.00
N HIS A 102 -0.32 4.40 5.11
CA HIS A 102 -1.77 4.35 5.24
C HIS A 102 -2.14 3.32 6.30
N THR A 103 -2.68 3.77 7.44
CA THR A 103 -2.87 2.92 8.64
C THR A 103 -3.77 1.71 8.42
N GLU A 104 -4.75 1.81 7.53
CA GLU A 104 -5.73 0.77 7.26
C GLU A 104 -5.26 -0.23 6.19
N THR A 105 -4.26 0.12 5.38
CA THR A 105 -3.85 -0.69 4.22
C THR A 105 -2.35 -0.98 4.17
N GLY A 106 -1.54 -0.39 5.06
CA GLY A 106 -0.08 -0.44 5.02
C GLY A 106 0.54 0.25 3.79
N GLU A 107 -0.25 0.92 2.93
CA GLU A 107 0.27 1.49 1.69
C GLU A 107 1.21 2.67 1.97
N ARG A 108 2.43 2.60 1.45
CA ARG A 108 3.38 3.72 1.51
C ARG A 108 2.96 4.83 0.55
N LEU A 109 2.91 6.06 1.06
CA LEU A 109 2.50 7.26 0.35
C LEU A 109 3.61 8.31 0.35
N VAL A 110 3.67 9.10 -0.72
CA VAL A 110 4.41 10.37 -0.76
C VAL A 110 3.42 11.51 -0.54
N ILE A 111 3.70 12.35 0.46
CA ILE A 111 2.97 13.58 0.72
C ILE A 111 3.76 14.73 0.12
N TYR A 112 3.15 15.49 -0.78
CA TYR A 112 3.81 16.55 -1.51
C TYR A 112 2.88 17.74 -1.78
N GLN A 113 3.45 18.93 -1.94
CA GLN A 113 2.73 20.17 -2.13
C GLN A 113 3.00 20.75 -3.52
N GLY A 114 1.96 21.19 -4.24
CA GLY A 114 2.13 21.97 -5.47
C GLY A 114 2.79 23.31 -5.19
N MET A 115 3.78 23.69 -5.99
CA MET A 115 4.50 24.97 -5.88
C MET A 115 3.81 26.10 -6.68
N TYR A 116 2.52 25.92 -6.99
CA TYR A 116 1.68 26.81 -7.76
C TYR A 116 0.29 26.89 -7.11
N ALA A 117 -0.40 28.02 -7.24
CA ALA A 117 -1.71 28.22 -6.63
C ALA A 117 -2.71 27.11 -7.04
N PRO A 118 -3.50 26.55 -6.11
CA PRO A 118 -3.70 26.97 -4.71
C PRO A 118 -2.75 26.30 -3.70
N PHE A 119 -1.55 25.87 -4.11
CA PHE A 119 -0.56 25.18 -3.26
C PHE A 119 -1.10 23.91 -2.61
N LYS A 120 -1.88 23.15 -3.38
CA LYS A 120 -2.57 21.93 -2.91
C LYS A 120 -1.57 20.90 -2.38
N ILE A 121 -1.89 20.33 -1.22
CA ILE A 121 -1.21 19.15 -0.67
C ILE A 121 -1.90 17.90 -1.22
N CYS A 122 -1.09 16.96 -1.70
CA CYS A 122 -1.52 15.72 -2.33
C CYS A 122 -0.81 14.53 -1.67
N ALA A 123 -1.49 13.39 -1.68
CA ALA A 123 -0.93 12.09 -1.36
C ALA A 123 -0.94 11.21 -2.61
N ARG A 124 0.09 10.39 -2.81
CA ARG A 124 0.18 9.44 -3.92
C ARG A 124 0.90 8.16 -3.48
N PRO A 125 0.50 6.98 -3.96
CA PRO A 125 1.24 5.74 -3.76
C PRO A 125 2.74 5.90 -4.09
N PHE A 126 3.59 5.41 -3.20
CA PHE A 126 5.05 5.53 -3.30
C PHE A 126 5.57 4.96 -4.61
N GLU A 127 5.16 3.75 -4.98
CA GLU A 127 5.54 3.12 -6.24
C GLU A 127 5.12 3.96 -7.45
N MET A 128 3.89 4.51 -7.44
CA MET A 128 3.41 5.35 -8.53
C MET A 128 4.07 6.73 -8.58
N PHE A 129 4.70 7.17 -7.50
CA PHE A 129 5.47 8.41 -7.47
C PHE A 129 6.90 8.16 -7.96
N MET A 130 7.49 7.03 -7.56
CA MET A 130 8.84 6.66 -7.93
C MET A 130 8.96 6.05 -9.33
N SER A 131 7.85 5.65 -9.96
CA SER A 131 7.86 4.93 -11.24
C SER A 131 8.31 5.74 -12.46
N GLU A 132 8.70 5.01 -13.51
CA GLU A 132 8.99 5.58 -14.83
C GLU A 132 7.73 6.15 -15.48
N VAL A 133 7.92 7.08 -16.40
CA VAL A 133 6.83 7.54 -17.26
C VAL A 133 6.35 6.36 -18.10
N ASP A 134 5.03 6.18 -18.17
CA ASP A 134 4.40 5.22 -19.07
C ASP A 134 4.69 5.62 -20.52
N ARG A 135 5.61 4.91 -21.16
CA ARG A 135 6.10 5.19 -22.51
C ARG A 135 5.13 4.78 -23.61
N GLU A 136 4.22 3.85 -23.33
CA GLU A 136 3.16 3.50 -24.28
C GLU A 136 2.13 4.64 -24.36
N LYS A 137 1.80 5.22 -23.20
CA LYS A 137 0.85 6.34 -23.12
C LYS A 137 1.46 7.70 -23.48
N TYR A 138 2.75 7.89 -23.17
CA TYR A 138 3.46 9.15 -23.34
C TYR A 138 4.81 8.93 -24.05
N PRO A 139 4.80 8.56 -25.34
CA PRO A 139 6.01 8.19 -26.07
C PRO A 139 7.00 9.35 -26.22
N ASP A 140 6.50 10.58 -26.39
CA ASP A 140 7.32 11.76 -26.69
C ASP A 140 7.89 12.49 -25.46
N VAL A 141 7.53 12.05 -24.25
CA VAL A 141 8.00 12.68 -23.01
C VAL A 141 9.48 12.36 -22.82
N LYS A 142 10.31 13.39 -22.64
CA LYS A 142 11.76 13.20 -22.49
C LYS A 142 12.12 12.73 -21.09
N GLN A 143 11.43 13.25 -20.08
CA GLN A 143 11.61 12.88 -18.69
C GLN A 143 11.49 11.35 -18.50
N LYS A 144 12.44 10.74 -17.78
CA LYS A 144 12.46 9.28 -17.59
C LYS A 144 11.45 8.88 -16.53
N TRP A 145 11.45 9.60 -15.42
CA TRP A 145 10.60 9.28 -14.28
C TRP A 145 9.37 10.15 -14.19
N ARG A 146 8.30 9.68 -13.55
CA ARG A 146 7.10 10.50 -13.36
C ARG A 146 7.38 11.79 -12.59
N PHE A 147 8.26 11.68 -11.59
CA PHE A 147 8.80 12.81 -10.83
C PHE A 147 10.33 12.76 -10.82
N GLU A 148 10.99 13.89 -11.07
CA GLU A 148 12.45 14.01 -11.01
C GLU A 148 12.84 15.17 -10.10
N ARG A 149 13.85 14.97 -9.26
CA ARG A 149 14.42 16.03 -8.43
C ARG A 149 15.07 17.09 -9.33
N ILE A 150 14.85 18.35 -9.00
CA ILE A 150 15.41 19.52 -9.68
C ILE A 150 16.70 19.94 -8.97
#